data_AF-A0A9Q4E907-F1
#
_entry.id   AF-A0A9Q4E907-F1
#
_cell.length_a   1.000
_cell.length_b   1.000
_cell.length_c   1.000
_cell.angle_alpha   90.00
_cell.angle_beta   90.00
_cell.angle_gamma   90.00
#
_symmetry.space_group_name_H-M   'P 1'
#
loop_
_entity.id
_entity.type
_entity.pdbx_description
1 polymer ?
#
loop_
_entity_poly.entity_id
_entity_poly.type
_entity_poly.pdbx_seq_one_letter_code
_entity_poly.pdbx_strand_id
1 'polypeptide(L)'
;MKNRIVFLYASWVVALVAMLGSLYFSEIRKFIPCELCWHQRILMYPLVLILGIATFQGDTRVKKYVLPLAVIGAFISIMHYLEQKVPGFTGIKPCVSGVPCSGQYINWFGFITIPFLALIAFILIIVFMCLLKGEKSE
;
A
#
# COMPACT_ATOMS: atom_id res chain seq x y z
N MET A 1 -5.67 21.25 -16.04
CA MET A 1 -6.81 20.52 -15.42
C MET A 1 -6.82 19.04 -15.79
N LYS A 2 -6.82 18.67 -17.08
CA LYS A 2 -6.85 17.26 -17.55
C LYS A 2 -5.80 16.34 -16.89
N ASN A 3 -4.54 16.77 -16.80
CA ASN A 3 -3.47 15.94 -16.23
C ASN A 3 -3.62 15.70 -14.71
N ARG A 4 -4.23 16.64 -13.96
CA ARG A 4 -4.44 16.46 -12.50
C ARG A 4 -5.45 15.36 -12.22
N ILE A 5 -6.55 15.37 -12.97
CA ILE A 5 -7.60 14.36 -12.87
C ILE A 5 -7.03 12.98 -13.22
N VAL A 6 -6.20 12.88 -14.28
CA VAL A 6 -5.55 11.62 -14.67
C VAL A 6 -4.71 11.04 -13.53
N PHE A 7 -3.90 11.84 -12.83
CA PHE A 7 -3.10 11.34 -11.70
C PHE A 7 -3.95 10.90 -10.50
N LEU A 8 -5.05 11.61 -10.20
CA LEU A 8 -5.99 11.19 -9.16
C LEU A 8 -6.64 9.85 -9.52
N TYR A 9 -7.18 9.71 -10.73
CA TYR A 9 -7.75 8.45 -11.22
C TYR A 9 -6.72 7.30 -11.20
N ALA A 10 -5.49 7.55 -11.67
CA ALA A 10 -4.44 6.53 -11.67
C ALA A 10 -4.11 6.06 -10.24
N SER A 11 -3.99 6.99 -9.29
CA SER A 11 -3.75 6.65 -7.88
C SER A 11 -4.90 5.87 -7.25
N TRP A 12 -6.15 6.22 -7.58
CA TRP A 12 -7.33 5.52 -7.09
C TRP A 12 -7.42 4.10 -7.65
N VAL A 13 -7.15 3.91 -8.95
CA VAL A 13 -7.11 2.58 -9.57
C VAL A 13 -6.05 1.70 -8.94
N VAL A 14 -4.85 2.23 -8.67
CA VAL A 14 -3.80 1.48 -7.97
C VAL A 14 -4.25 1.06 -6.57
N ALA A 15 -4.84 1.96 -5.79
CA ALA A 15 -5.34 1.65 -4.46
C ALA A 15 -6.45 0.58 -4.50
N LEU A 16 -7.38 0.66 -5.46
CA LEU A 16 -8.43 -0.33 -5.67
C LEU A 16 -7.86 -1.71 -5.99
N VAL A 17 -6.94 -1.79 -6.96
CA VAL A 17 -6.32 -3.06 -7.34
C VAL A 17 -5.55 -3.66 -6.16
N ALA A 18 -4.86 -2.83 -5.36
CA ALA A 18 -4.16 -3.29 -4.17
C ALA A 18 -5.12 -3.85 -3.10
N MET A 19 -6.23 -3.15 -2.82
CA MET A 19 -7.26 -3.63 -1.88
C MET A 19 -7.91 -4.92 -2.37
N LEU A 20 -8.33 -4.98 -3.63
CA LEU A 20 -8.96 -6.17 -4.21
C LEU A 20 -8.00 -7.35 -4.25
N GLY A 21 -6.73 -7.14 -4.60
CA GLY A 21 -5.69 -8.17 -4.54
C GLY A 21 -5.49 -8.70 -3.12
N SER A 22 -5.42 -7.81 -2.13
CA SER A 22 -5.33 -8.18 -0.71
C SER A 22 -6.52 -9.01 -0.24
N LEU A 23 -7.74 -8.64 -0.63
CA LEU A 23 -8.96 -9.40 -0.32
C LEU A 23 -9.02 -10.74 -1.04
N TYR A 24 -8.60 -10.79 -2.30
CA TYR A 24 -8.55 -12.03 -3.08
C TYR A 24 -7.65 -13.08 -2.42
N PHE A 25 -6.46 -12.67 -1.96
CA PHE A 25 -5.56 -13.56 -1.24
C PHE A 25 -6.16 -14.06 0.10
N SER A 26 -6.91 -13.22 0.79
CA SER A 26 -7.55 -13.55 2.07
C SER A 26 -8.72 -14.52 1.89
N GLU A 27 -9.68 -14.17 1.03
CA GLU A 27 -10.98 -14.84 0.99
C GLU A 27 -10.99 -16.05 0.05
N ILE A 28 -10.35 -15.92 -1.12
CA ILE A 28 -10.35 -16.95 -2.16
C ILE A 28 -9.19 -17.91 -1.93
N ARG A 29 -7.96 -17.39 -1.75
CA ARG A 29 -6.76 -18.23 -1.56
C ARG A 29 -6.54 -18.65 -0.10
N LYS A 30 -7.37 -18.18 0.83
CA LYS A 30 -7.34 -18.52 2.26
C LYS A 30 -5.97 -18.27 2.92
N PHE A 31 -5.23 -17.26 2.45
CA PHE A 31 -3.97 -16.88 3.07
C PHE A 31 -4.24 -16.07 4.34
N ILE A 32 -3.79 -16.60 5.47
CA ILE A 32 -3.94 -15.95 6.77
C ILE A 32 -2.94 -14.77 6.81
N PRO A 33 -3.40 -13.52 6.98
CA PRO A 33 -2.51 -12.37 7.07
C PRO A 33 -1.72 -12.44 8.37
N CYS A 34 -0.43 -12.10 8.30
CA CYS A 34 0.38 -11.85 9.49
C CYS A 34 0.11 -10.43 10.03
N GLU A 35 0.65 -10.13 11.21
CA GLU A 35 0.52 -8.83 11.87
C GLU A 35 1.00 -7.67 10.97
N LEU A 36 2.17 -7.79 10.32
CA LEU A 36 2.68 -6.73 9.43
C LEU A 36 1.78 -6.51 8.19
N CYS A 37 1.23 -7.58 7.60
CA CYS A 37 0.24 -7.47 6.52
C CYS A 37 -1.02 -6.72 7.00
N TRP A 38 -1.43 -6.94 8.25
CA TRP A 38 -2.58 -6.27 8.84
C TRP A 38 -2.35 -4.76 8.97
N HIS A 39 -1.15 -4.35 9.40
CA HIS A 39 -0.75 -2.95 9.43
C HIS A 39 -0.76 -2.31 8.03
N GLN A 40 -0.27 -3.03 7.01
CA GLN A 40 -0.36 -2.57 5.61
C GLN A 40 -1.82 -2.39 5.15
N ARG A 41 -2.73 -3.28 5.54
CA ARG A 41 -4.17 -3.18 5.22
C ARG A 41 -4.82 -1.96 5.86
N ILE A 42 -4.54 -1.68 7.14
CA ILE A 42 -5.06 -0.49 7.84
C ILE A 42 -4.68 0.79 7.09
N LEU A 43 -3.48 0.85 6.50
CA LEU A 43 -3.02 2.03 5.77
C LEU A 43 -3.54 2.07 4.33
N MET A 44 -3.69 0.93 3.66
CA MET A 44 -4.11 0.87 2.26
C MET A 44 -5.62 1.06 2.07
N TYR A 45 -6.46 0.46 2.92
CA TYR A 45 -7.91 0.43 2.68
C TYR A 45 -8.56 1.82 2.78
N PRO A 46 -8.20 2.69 3.74
CA PRO A 46 -8.71 4.06 3.77
C PRO A 46 -8.31 4.89 2.55
N LEU A 47 -7.15 4.61 1.93
CA LEU A 47 -6.70 5.33 0.73
C LEU A 47 -7.68 5.15 -0.43
N VAL A 48 -8.32 3.99 -0.56
CA VAL A 48 -9.32 3.74 -1.61
C VAL A 48 -10.50 4.71 -1.48
N LEU A 49 -10.99 4.92 -0.26
CA LEU A 49 -12.10 5.84 0.00
C LEU A 49 -11.67 7.30 -0.18
N ILE A 50 -10.54 7.68 0.41
CA ILE A 50 -10.03 9.05 0.36
C ILE A 50 -9.72 9.48 -1.10
N LEU A 51 -9.03 8.63 -1.86
CA LEU A 51 -8.72 8.89 -3.27
C LEU A 51 -9.97 8.82 -4.15
N GLY A 52 -10.93 7.95 -3.83
CA GLY A 52 -12.20 7.89 -4.54
C GLY A 52 -12.97 9.20 -4.44
N ILE A 53 -13.19 9.68 -3.22
CA ILE A 53 -13.86 10.96 -2.94
C ILE A 53 -13.13 12.12 -3.64
N ALA A 54 -11.80 12.18 -3.50
CA ALA A 54 -11.00 13.23 -4.13
C ALA A 54 -11.06 13.20 -5.66
N THR A 55 -11.17 12.01 -6.26
CA THR A 55 -11.30 11.84 -7.71
C THR A 55 -12.63 12.39 -8.22
N PHE A 56 -13.75 12.11 -7.53
CA PHE A 56 -15.07 12.64 -7.90
C PHE A 56 -15.23 14.14 -7.65
N GLN A 57 -14.59 14.67 -6.60
CA GLN A 57 -14.63 16.10 -6.28
C GLN A 57 -13.54 16.91 -7.03
N GLY A 58 -12.56 16.25 -7.63
CA GLY A 58 -11.41 16.90 -8.25
C GLY A 58 -10.48 17.61 -7.26
N ASP A 59 -10.54 17.26 -5.97
CA ASP A 59 -9.78 17.96 -4.91
C ASP A 59 -8.33 17.45 -4.82
N THR A 60 -7.38 18.32 -5.14
CA THR A 60 -5.94 18.01 -5.08
C THR A 60 -5.32 18.26 -3.70
N ARG A 61 -6.07 18.85 -2.75
CA ARG A 61 -5.62 19.08 -1.36
C ARG A 61 -5.48 17.78 -0.58
N VAL A 62 -6.11 16.70 -1.06
CA VAL A 62 -6.05 15.35 -0.50
C VAL A 62 -4.61 14.82 -0.32
N LYS A 63 -3.65 15.34 -1.12
CA LYS A 63 -2.23 14.99 -1.02
C LYS A 63 -1.66 15.11 0.39
N LYS A 64 -2.16 16.05 1.21
CA LYS A 64 -1.69 16.28 2.58
C LYS A 64 -1.96 15.08 3.50
N TYR A 65 -3.01 14.32 3.21
CA TYR A 65 -3.42 13.15 4.00
C TYR A 65 -2.93 11.84 3.38
N VAL A 66 -2.94 11.75 2.06
CA VAL A 66 -2.54 10.54 1.34
C VAL A 66 -1.04 10.30 1.43
N LEU A 67 -0.22 11.35 1.29
CA LEU A 67 1.24 11.19 1.23
C LEU A 67 1.83 10.61 2.53
N PRO A 68 1.51 11.13 3.74
CA PRO A 68 2.02 10.54 4.97
C PRO A 68 1.58 9.08 5.15
N LEU A 69 0.31 8.77 4.83
CA LEU A 69 -0.23 7.43 5.00
C LEU A 69 0.46 6.43 4.05
N ALA A 70 0.67 6.82 2.79
CA ALA A 70 1.37 6.00 1.81
C ALA A 70 2.86 5.82 2.14
N VAL A 71 3.53 6.85 2.68
CA VAL A 71 4.94 6.77 3.10
C VAL A 71 5.10 5.79 4.27
N ILE A 72 4.23 5.86 5.27
CA ILE A 72 4.24 4.92 6.40
C ILE A 72 3.97 3.49 5.90
N GLY A 73 3.00 3.32 4.99
CA GLY A 73 2.70 2.02 4.39
C GLY A 73 3.86 1.43 3.58
N ALA A 74 4.55 2.27 2.82
CA ALA A 74 5.76 1.88 2.09
C ALA A 74 6.87 1.43 3.06
N PHE A 75 7.10 2.16 4.15
CA PHE A 75 8.09 1.81 5.15
C PHE A 75 7.82 0.44 5.79
N ILE A 76 6.57 0.19 6.20
CA ILE A 76 6.16 -1.11 6.76
C ILE A 76 6.33 -2.24 5.72
N SER A 77 6.03 -1.97 4.45
CA SER A 77 6.20 -2.95 3.37
C SER A 77 7.66 -3.31 3.12
N ILE A 78 8.57 -2.33 3.20
CA ILE A 78 10.02 -2.55 3.14
C ILE A 78 10.47 -3.42 4.30
N MET A 79 10.08 -3.07 5.53
CA MET A 79 10.44 -3.85 6.72
C MET A 79 9.97 -5.30 6.61
N HIS A 80 8.73 -5.52 6.14
CA HIS A 80 8.19 -6.87 5.95
C HIS A 80 8.92 -7.64 4.85
N TYR A 81 9.25 -6.99 3.73
CA TYR A 81 10.03 -7.62 2.65
C TYR A 81 11.44 -8.02 3.11
N LEU A 82 12.10 -7.18 3.92
CA LEU A 82 13.40 -7.49 4.49
C LEU A 82 13.35 -8.69 5.43
N GLU A 83 12.33 -8.79 6.30
CA GLU A 83 12.13 -9.96 7.16
C GLU A 83 11.93 -11.26 6.37
N GLN A 84 11.34 -11.19 5.17
CA GLN A 84 11.16 -12.36 4.32
C GLN A 84 12.44 -12.77 3.56
N LYS A 85 13.30 -11.82 3.18
CA LYS A 85 14.42 -12.07 2.26
C LYS A 85 15.81 -12.05 2.92
N VAL A 86 15.97 -11.35 4.03
CA VAL A 86 17.26 -11.22 4.72
C VAL A 86 17.33 -12.23 5.87
N PRO A 87 18.13 -13.30 5.75
CA PRO A 87 18.29 -14.27 6.82
C PRO A 87 18.91 -13.59 8.05
N GLY A 88 18.30 -13.78 9.22
CA GLY A 88 18.73 -13.15 10.48
C GLY A 88 18.14 -11.76 10.74
N PHE A 89 17.37 -11.19 9.82
CA PHE A 89 16.61 -9.97 10.10
C PHE A 89 15.33 -10.33 10.86
N THR A 90 15.42 -10.42 12.19
CA THR A 90 14.24 -10.45 13.04
C THR A 90 13.73 -9.03 13.17
N GLY A 91 12.70 -8.68 12.38
CA GLY A 91 12.02 -7.39 12.47
C GLY A 91 11.43 -7.13 13.87
N ILE A 92 10.80 -5.97 14.04
CA ILE A 92 10.10 -5.63 15.28
C ILE A 92 8.92 -6.61 15.43
N LYS A 93 8.96 -7.47 16.45
CA LYS A 93 7.92 -8.46 16.77
C LYS A 93 7.11 -7.99 17.97
N PRO A 94 6.16 -7.03 17.83
CA PRO A 94 5.18 -6.82 18.88
C PRO A 94 4.36 -8.11 18.97
N CYS A 95 4.34 -8.76 20.13
CA CYS A 95 3.56 -9.95 20.50
C CYS A 95 3.05 -10.82 19.33
N VAL A 96 3.69 -11.98 19.11
CA VAL A 96 3.30 -12.88 18.02
C VAL A 96 1.89 -13.42 18.25
N SER A 97 0.94 -13.01 17.40
CA SER A 97 -0.37 -13.63 17.29
C SER A 97 -0.51 -14.20 15.88
N GLY A 98 -0.89 -15.48 15.76
CA GLY A 98 -1.09 -16.14 14.47
C GLY A 98 0.19 -16.59 13.75
N VAL A 99 0.24 -16.38 12.43
CA VAL A 99 1.28 -16.91 11.51
C VAL A 99 2.52 -16.02 11.44
N PRO A 100 3.73 -16.60 11.26
CA PRO A 100 4.96 -15.82 11.22
C PRO A 100 5.05 -14.91 9.97
N CYS A 101 5.48 -13.66 10.16
CA CYS A 101 5.67 -12.68 9.08
C CYS A 101 6.74 -13.09 8.06
N SER A 102 7.70 -13.94 8.47
CA SER A 102 8.74 -14.50 7.60
C SER A 102 8.20 -15.52 6.58
N GLY A 103 6.97 -16.03 6.79
CA GLY A 103 6.32 -16.95 5.87
C GLY A 103 6.06 -16.31 4.50
N GLN A 104 6.35 -17.04 3.43
CA GLN A 104 6.11 -16.60 2.05
C GLN A 104 5.03 -17.49 1.40
N TYR A 105 3.81 -16.97 1.30
CA TYR A 105 2.74 -17.66 0.56
C TYR A 105 2.93 -17.64 -0.97
N ILE A 106 3.53 -16.55 -1.47
CA ILE A 106 3.86 -16.36 -2.88
C ILE A 106 5.30 -15.88 -2.95
N ASN A 107 6.08 -16.52 -3.80
CA ASN A 107 7.43 -16.09 -4.15
C ASN A 107 7.67 -16.35 -5.64
N TRP A 108 7.09 -15.51 -6.49
CA TRP A 108 7.26 -15.66 -7.94
C TRP A 108 8.61 -15.07 -8.37
N PHE A 109 9.32 -15.77 -9.26
CA PHE A 109 10.65 -15.39 -9.74
C PHE A 109 11.72 -15.22 -8.63
N GLY A 110 11.46 -15.72 -7.42
CA GLY A 110 12.39 -15.64 -6.30
C GLY A 110 12.42 -14.28 -5.58
N PHE A 111 11.69 -13.26 -6.04
CA PHE A 111 11.62 -11.93 -5.43
C PHE A 111 10.21 -11.36 -5.28
N ILE A 112 9.23 -11.77 -6.10
CA ILE A 112 7.87 -11.23 -6.05
C ILE A 112 7.09 -11.88 -4.91
N THR A 113 7.01 -11.19 -3.79
CA THR A 113 6.19 -11.56 -2.64
C THR A 113 5.04 -10.59 -2.42
N ILE A 114 4.08 -10.96 -1.57
CA ILE A 114 2.93 -10.10 -1.22
C ILE A 114 3.36 -8.71 -0.71
N PRO A 115 4.30 -8.57 0.26
CA PRO A 115 4.74 -7.24 0.70
C PRO A 115 5.47 -6.44 -0.40
N PHE A 116 6.12 -7.11 -1.34
CA PHE A 116 6.73 -6.43 -2.49
C PHE A 116 5.67 -5.80 -3.41
N LEU A 117 4.56 -6.50 -3.66
CA LEU A 117 3.44 -5.96 -4.42
C LEU A 117 2.79 -4.76 -3.70
N ALA A 118 2.63 -4.85 -2.37
CA ALA A 118 2.14 -3.74 -1.56
C ALA A 118 3.08 -2.53 -1.63
N LEU A 119 4.39 -2.75 -1.56
CA LEU A 119 5.41 -1.71 -1.70
C LEU A 119 5.28 -0.97 -3.04
N ILE A 120 5.15 -1.70 -4.15
CA ILE A 120 4.95 -1.10 -5.48
C ILE A 120 3.68 -0.23 -5.49
N ALA A 121 2.58 -0.72 -4.93
CA ALA A 121 1.34 0.05 -4.87
C ALA A 121 1.51 1.37 -4.10
N PHE A 122 2.14 1.34 -2.92
CA PHE A 122 2.41 2.56 -2.15
C PHE A 122 3.35 3.53 -2.88
N ILE A 123 4.42 3.02 -3.52
CA ILE A 123 5.34 3.85 -4.31
C ILE A 123 4.61 4.52 -5.48
N LEU A 124 3.78 3.79 -6.21
CA LEU A 124 3.00 4.35 -7.32
C LEU A 124 2.05 5.45 -6.83
N ILE A 125 1.37 5.25 -5.71
CA ILE A 125 0.51 6.27 -5.09
C ILE A 125 1.34 7.51 -4.72
N ILE A 126 2.50 7.34 -4.08
CA ILE A 126 3.40 8.45 -3.72
C ILE A 126 3.84 9.21 -4.97
N VAL A 127 4.27 8.51 -6.03
CA VAL A 127 4.72 9.13 -7.28
C VAL A 127 3.59 9.93 -7.92
N PHE A 128 2.38 9.38 -8.02
CA PHE A 128 1.24 10.11 -8.57
C PHE A 128 0.84 11.33 -7.72
N MET A 129 0.95 11.23 -6.39
CA MET A 129 0.72 12.37 -5.50
C MET A 129 1.79 13.45 -5.60
N CYS A 130 3.05 13.08 -5.83
CA CYS A 130 4.15 14.04 -6.05
C CYS A 130 4.04 14.74 -7.41
N LEU A 131 3.58 14.04 -8.45
CA LEU A 131 3.35 14.61 -9.78
C LEU A 131 2.13 15.55 -9.83
N LEU A 132 1.23 15.47 -8.84
CA LEU A 132 0.16 16.45 -8.66
C LEU A 132 0.74 17.82 -8.28
N LYS A 133 0.87 18.70 -9.27
CA LYS A 133 1.26 20.10 -9.07
C LYS A 133 0.23 20.80 -8.18
N GLY A 134 0.58 20.92 -6.89
CA GLY A 134 -0.28 21.51 -5.87
C GLY A 134 -0.73 22.91 -6.25
N GLU A 135 -2.02 23.19 -6.11
CA GLU A 135 -2.44 24.58 -5.98
C GLU A 135 -1.83 25.11 -4.69
N LYS A 136 -1.10 26.23 -4.79
CA LYS A 136 -0.86 27.06 -3.62
C LYS A 136 -2.25 27.36 -3.05
N SER A 137 -2.51 26.90 -1.85
CA SER A 137 -3.55 27.50 -1.03
C SER A 137 -3.06 28.90 -0.74
N GLU A 138 -3.48 29.87 -1.55
CA GLU A 138 -3.53 31.28 -1.14
C GLU A 138 -4.49 31.43 0.04
#